data_AF-A0A957LBT5-F1
#
_entry.id   AF-A0A957LBT5-F1
#
_cell.length_a   1.000
_cell.length_b   1.000
_cell.length_c   1.000
_cell.angle_alpha   90.00
_cell.angle_beta   90.00
_cell.angle_gamma   90.00
#
_symmetry.space_group_name_H-M   'P 1'
#
loop_
_entity.id
_entity.type
_entity.pdbx_description
1 polymer ?
#
loop_
_entity_poly.entity_id
_entity_poly.type
_entity_poly.pdbx_seq_one_letter_code
_entity_poly.pdbx_strand_id
1 'polypeptide(L)'
;AHSEVVHLYGAFMLSGAPNPEEARELLAYLGSAESQASNVAAIGRLASNLAVDQSSLLPIYAEMQTAVSEAENITQLFELNTHPDMAEKGLRVFVNFFNNPDIADVLVEDLEAERLRVFGGDDE
;
A
#
# COMPACT_ATOMS: atom_id res chain seq x y z
N ALA A 1 -7.08 -4.90 -20.12
CA ALA A 1 -7.00 -3.83 -19.11
C ALA A 1 -5.76 -4.11 -18.27
N HIS A 2 -4.73 -3.26 -18.34
CA HIS A 2 -3.66 -3.31 -17.36
C HIS A 2 -4.21 -2.69 -16.07
N SER A 3 -4.55 -3.54 -15.11
CA SER A 3 -4.79 -3.09 -13.74
C SER A 3 -3.42 -2.67 -13.18
N GLU A 4 -3.19 -1.36 -13.13
CA GLU A 4 -2.04 -0.83 -12.42
C GLU A 4 -2.39 -0.78 -10.93
N VAL A 5 -1.66 -1.55 -10.13
CA VAL A 5 -1.82 -1.54 -8.68
C VAL A 5 -1.28 -0.21 -8.16
N VAL A 6 -2.17 0.60 -7.56
CA VAL A 6 -1.79 1.87 -6.95
C VAL A 6 -1.18 1.57 -5.57
N HIS A 7 0.14 1.44 -5.52
CA HIS A 7 0.85 1.37 -4.25
C HIS A 7 1.12 2.78 -3.70
N LEU A 8 0.94 2.95 -2.39
CA LEU A 8 1.41 4.13 -1.66
C LEU A 8 2.95 4.05 -1.58
N TYR A 9 3.63 4.74 -2.48
CA TYR A 9 5.08 4.87 -2.46
C TYR A 9 5.52 6.06 -1.61
N GLY A 10 6.64 5.90 -0.91
CA GLY A 10 7.29 6.95 -0.13
C GLY A 10 8.79 6.97 -0.39
N ALA A 11 9.44 8.05 0.04
CA ALA A 11 10.89 8.17 0.04
C ALA A 11 11.39 8.14 1.48
N PHE A 12 12.52 7.46 1.70
CA PHE A 12 13.13 7.31 3.02
C PHE A 12 14.61 7.67 2.95
N MET A 13 15.15 8.21 4.04
CA MET A 13 16.58 8.39 4.23
C MET A 13 17.11 7.33 5.20
N LEU A 14 18.24 6.71 4.84
CA LEU A 14 18.95 5.80 5.75
C LEU A 14 19.49 6.57 6.96
N SER A 15 19.41 5.97 8.15
CA SER A 15 19.89 6.62 9.39
C SER A 15 21.37 7.01 9.37
N GLY A 16 22.19 6.36 8.53
CA GLY A 16 23.62 6.64 8.35
C GLY A 16 23.97 7.25 7.00
N ALA A 17 23.05 8.01 6.39
CA ALA A 17 23.32 8.65 5.10
C ALA A 17 24.58 9.54 5.18
N PRO A 18 25.49 9.48 4.19
CA PRO A 18 26.74 10.25 4.22
C PRO A 18 26.53 11.77 4.14
N ASN A 19 25.40 12.21 3.59
CA ASN A 19 25.02 13.61 3.42
C ASN A 19 23.59 13.81 3.98
N PRO A 20 23.42 13.87 5.31
CA PRO A 20 22.09 13.84 5.93
C PRO A 20 21.31 15.14 5.73
N GLU A 21 21.97 16.29 5.60
CA GLU A 21 21.28 17.57 5.40
C GLU A 21 20.70 17.66 3.97
N GLU A 22 21.50 17.35 2.96
CA GLU A 22 21.07 17.34 1.56
C GLU A 22 19.98 16.29 1.31
N ALA A 23 20.07 15.14 1.99
CA ALA A 23 19.02 14.13 1.94
C ALA A 23 17.70 14.63 2.56
N ARG A 24 17.75 15.40 3.65
CA ARG A 24 16.54 16.05 4.21
C ARG A 24 15.99 17.12 3.28
N GLU A 25 16.83 17.93 2.66
CA GLU A 25 16.41 18.92 1.67
C GLU A 25 15.71 18.25 0.48
N LEU A 26 16.26 17.14 -0.02
CA LEU A 26 15.63 16.35 -1.08
C LEU A 26 14.28 15.78 -0.64
N LEU A 27 14.21 15.17 0.55
CA LEU A 27 12.95 14.64 1.08
C LEU A 27 11.89 15.74 1.28
N ALA A 28 12.30 16.92 1.74
CA ALA A 28 11.42 18.08 1.87
C ALA A 28 10.89 18.54 0.50
N TYR A 29 11.76 18.57 -0.52
CA TYR A 29 11.35 18.86 -1.89
C TYR A 29 10.35 17.82 -2.43
N LEU A 30 10.61 16.53 -2.26
CA LEU A 30 9.70 15.46 -2.70
C LEU A 30 8.34 15.52 -1.99
N GLY A 31 8.30 15.99 -0.74
CA GLY A 31 7.07 16.24 0.02
C GLY A 31 6.34 17.54 -0.35
N SER A 32 6.96 18.41 -1.14
CA SER A 32 6.40 19.71 -1.49
C SER A 32 5.23 19.60 -2.48
N ALA A 33 4.35 20.61 -2.48
CA ALA A 33 3.26 20.70 -3.44
C ALA A 33 3.78 20.83 -4.88
N GLU A 34 4.93 21.48 -5.08
CA GLU A 34 5.55 21.64 -6.41
C GLU A 34 5.93 20.28 -7.02
N SER A 35 6.72 19.49 -6.29
CA SER A 35 7.16 18.17 -6.77
C SER A 35 5.97 17.25 -7.00
N GLN A 36 5.01 17.25 -6.09
CA GLN A 36 3.84 16.39 -6.22
C GLN A 36 2.88 16.84 -7.33
N ALA A 37 2.70 18.14 -7.56
CA ALA A 37 1.94 18.64 -8.71
C ALA A 37 2.58 18.24 -10.05
N SER A 38 3.93 18.26 -10.12
CA SER A 38 4.65 17.75 -11.29
C SER A 38 4.36 16.26 -11.53
N ASN A 39 4.34 15.44 -10.48
CA ASN A 39 4.00 14.03 -10.57
C ASN A 39 2.54 13.81 -11.02
N VAL A 40 1.57 14.54 -10.45
CA VAL A 40 0.17 14.49 -10.89
C VAL A 40 0.06 14.77 -12.39
N ALA A 41 0.73 15.82 -12.87
CA ALA A 41 0.70 16.20 -14.29
C ALA A 41 1.38 15.16 -15.21
N ALA A 42 2.45 14.52 -14.74
CA ALA A 42 3.23 13.59 -15.55
C ALA A 42 2.60 12.19 -15.63
N ILE A 43 2.06 11.66 -14.52
CA ILE A 43 1.60 10.27 -14.42
C ILE A 43 0.14 10.11 -13.98
N GLY A 44 -0.58 11.20 -13.68
CA GLY A 44 -2.01 11.16 -13.38
C GLY A 44 -2.39 10.41 -12.10
N ARG A 45 -1.52 10.45 -11.08
CA ARG A 45 -1.75 9.79 -9.79
C ARG A 45 -2.11 10.79 -8.70
N LEU A 46 -2.90 10.37 -7.71
CA LEU A 46 -3.25 11.17 -6.53
C LEU A 46 -1.98 11.63 -5.78
N ALA A 47 -1.98 12.89 -5.36
CA ALA A 47 -0.95 13.44 -4.49
C ALA A 47 -1.35 13.28 -3.01
N SER A 48 -0.38 12.94 -2.15
CA SER A 48 -0.59 12.88 -0.70
C SER A 48 -0.62 14.27 -0.06
N ASN A 49 -0.01 15.26 -0.70
CA ASN A 49 -0.07 16.65 -0.29
C ASN A 49 -1.42 17.28 -0.70
N LEU A 50 -2.23 17.63 0.31
CA LEU A 50 -3.59 18.16 0.12
C LEU A 50 -3.65 19.54 -0.54
N ALA A 51 -2.52 20.24 -0.67
CA ALA A 51 -2.46 21.53 -1.36
C ALA A 51 -2.32 21.40 -2.88
N VAL A 52 -2.10 20.19 -3.41
CA VAL A 52 -1.98 19.96 -4.85
C VAL A 52 -3.37 19.95 -5.49
N ASP A 53 -3.54 20.73 -6.56
CA ASP A 53 -4.75 20.68 -7.39
C ASP A 53 -4.84 19.34 -8.12
N GLN A 54 -5.92 18.62 -7.84
CA GLN A 54 -6.20 17.30 -8.39
C GLN A 54 -7.46 17.31 -9.27
N SER A 55 -8.02 18.49 -9.56
CA SER A 55 -9.23 18.64 -10.40
C SER A 55 -9.05 18.18 -11.85
N SER A 56 -7.81 18.08 -12.31
CA SER A 56 -7.44 17.56 -13.63
C SER A 56 -7.44 16.03 -13.73
N LEU A 57 -7.52 15.33 -12.59
CA LEU A 57 -7.59 13.87 -12.55
C LEU A 57 -8.96 13.35 -13.00
N LEU A 58 -9.00 12.08 -13.42
CA LEU A 58 -10.27 11.42 -13.76
C LEU A 58 -11.25 11.47 -12.58
N PRO A 59 -12.57 11.61 -12.82
CA PRO A 59 -13.57 11.73 -11.76
C PRO A 59 -13.51 10.65 -10.67
N ILE A 60 -13.11 9.42 -11.01
CA ILE A 60 -12.92 8.33 -10.04
C ILE A 60 -11.91 8.67 -8.94
N TYR A 61 -10.91 9.50 -9.24
CA TYR A 61 -9.92 9.93 -8.25
C TYR A 61 -10.49 10.94 -7.25
N ALA A 62 -11.50 11.72 -7.62
CA ALA A 62 -12.20 12.60 -6.68
C ALA A 62 -12.98 11.78 -5.65
N GLU A 63 -13.64 10.69 -6.07
CA GLU A 63 -14.30 9.75 -5.15
C GLU A 63 -13.29 9.06 -4.22
N MET A 64 -12.14 8.63 -4.76
CA MET A 64 -11.05 8.07 -3.96
C MET A 64 -10.51 9.08 -2.94
N GLN A 65 -10.37 10.36 -3.33
CA GLN A 65 -9.89 11.42 -2.43
C GLN A 65 -10.85 11.63 -1.26
N THR A 66 -12.16 11.68 -1.52
CA THR A 66 -13.18 11.74 -0.47
C THR A 66 -13.07 10.53 0.46
N ALA A 67 -13.06 9.32 -0.09
CA ALA A 67 -12.98 8.08 0.68
C ALA A 67 -11.71 8.01 1.57
N VAL A 68 -10.57 8.43 1.03
CA VAL A 68 -9.30 8.52 1.79
C VAL A 68 -9.37 9.60 2.87
N SER A 69 -9.96 10.77 2.59
CA SER A 69 -10.04 11.87 3.56
C SER A 69 -10.99 11.60 4.73
N GLU A 70 -12.01 10.77 4.52
CA GLU A 70 -13.01 10.40 5.52
C GLU A 70 -12.63 9.12 6.29
N ALA A 71 -11.65 8.35 5.80
CA ALA A 71 -11.22 7.12 6.43
C ALA A 71 -10.52 7.41 7.77
N GLU A 72 -10.98 6.78 8.85
CA GLU A 72 -10.30 6.84 10.15
C GLU A 72 -8.91 6.18 10.09
N ASN A 73 -8.80 5.09 9.33
CA ASN A 73 -7.56 4.36 9.13
C ASN A 73 -7.42 3.93 7.67
N ILE A 74 -6.21 4.07 7.12
CA ILE A 74 -5.85 3.57 5.80
C ILE A 74 -4.80 2.49 5.98
N THR A 75 -5.09 1.28 5.48
CA THR A 75 -4.14 0.17 5.48
C THR A 75 -3.60 -0.06 4.08
N GLN A 76 -2.42 -0.67 3.97
CA GLN A 76 -1.92 -1.14 2.69
C GLN A 76 -2.63 -2.44 2.25
N LEU A 77 -2.34 -2.90 1.04
CA LEU A 77 -2.81 -4.20 0.56
C LEU A 77 -2.36 -5.32 1.53
N PHE A 78 -3.20 -6.34 1.70
CA PHE A 78 -2.98 -7.43 2.65
C PHE A 78 -1.56 -8.01 2.56
N GLU A 79 -1.07 -8.25 1.35
CA GLU A 79 0.24 -8.83 1.07
C GLU A 79 1.43 -7.97 1.53
N LEU A 80 1.24 -6.66 1.69
CA LEU A 80 2.29 -5.74 2.16
C LEU A 80 2.34 -5.63 3.68
N ASN A 81 1.34 -6.15 4.38
CA ASN A 81 1.23 -6.10 5.84
C ASN A 81 1.57 -7.43 6.53
N THR A 82 2.16 -8.40 5.80
CA THR A 82 2.49 -9.72 6.35
C THR A 82 3.78 -10.27 5.74
N HIS A 83 4.24 -11.43 6.22
CA HIS A 83 5.40 -12.12 5.65
C HIS A 83 5.09 -12.60 4.22
N PRO A 84 6.05 -12.56 3.27
CA PRO A 84 5.81 -12.93 1.87
C PRO A 84 5.12 -14.28 1.66
N ASP A 85 5.52 -15.30 2.42
CA ASP A 85 4.88 -16.62 2.38
C ASP A 85 3.39 -16.56 2.78
N MET A 86 3.07 -15.80 3.83
CA MET A 86 1.68 -15.60 4.28
C MET A 86 0.87 -14.77 3.28
N ALA A 87 1.50 -13.82 2.60
CA ALA A 87 0.86 -13.06 1.54
C ALA A 87 0.45 -13.99 0.38
N GLU A 88 1.36 -14.84 -0.10
CA GLU A 88 1.08 -15.77 -1.17
C GLU A 88 -0.03 -16.76 -0.78
N LYS A 89 0.05 -17.33 0.42
CA LYS A 89 -0.97 -18.26 0.93
C LYS A 89 -2.32 -17.58 1.09
N GLY A 90 -2.37 -16.42 1.74
CA GLY A 90 -3.60 -15.69 2.01
C GLY A 90 -4.33 -15.26 0.74
N LEU A 91 -3.60 -14.75 -0.26
CA LEU A 91 -4.19 -14.39 -1.56
C LEU A 91 -4.82 -15.61 -2.26
N ARG A 92 -4.18 -16.78 -2.18
CA ARG A 92 -4.71 -18.04 -2.75
C ARG A 92 -5.97 -18.50 -2.02
N VAL A 93 -5.99 -18.38 -0.69
CA VAL A 93 -7.17 -18.69 0.13
C VAL A 93 -8.35 -17.81 -0.27
N PHE A 94 -8.15 -16.50 -0.48
CA PHE A 94 -9.22 -15.62 -0.95
C PHE A 94 -9.78 -16.06 -2.30
N VAL A 95 -8.93 -16.40 -3.28
CA VAL A 95 -9.38 -16.91 -4.59
C VAL A 95 -10.17 -18.20 -4.44
N ASN A 96 -9.71 -19.14 -3.61
CA ASN A 96 -10.41 -20.40 -3.38
C ASN A 96 -11.77 -20.20 -2.72
N PHE A 97 -11.87 -19.28 -1.76
CA PHE A 97 -13.14 -18.92 -1.13
C PHE A 97 -14.14 -18.34 -2.12
N PHE A 98 -13.71 -17.43 -3.01
CA PHE A 98 -14.58 -16.89 -4.05
C PHE A 98 -15.06 -17.95 -5.04
N ASN A 99 -14.25 -18.98 -5.31
CA ASN A 99 -14.64 -20.10 -6.17
C ASN A 99 -15.61 -21.07 -5.48
N ASN A 100 -15.38 -21.34 -4.19
CA ASN A 100 -16.23 -22.21 -3.39
C ASN A 100 -16.26 -21.76 -1.92
N PRO A 101 -17.33 -21.08 -1.47
CA PRO A 101 -17.42 -20.63 -0.09
C PRO A 101 -17.72 -21.78 0.90
N ASP A 102 -18.21 -22.94 0.43
CA ASP A 102 -18.57 -24.07 1.31
C ASP A 102 -17.35 -24.72 1.98
N ILE A 103 -16.13 -24.42 1.52
CA ILE A 103 -14.88 -24.91 2.08
C ILE A 103 -14.18 -23.89 2.99
N ALA A 104 -14.89 -22.85 3.44
CA ALA A 104 -14.31 -21.77 4.26
C ALA A 104 -13.57 -22.29 5.50
N ASP A 105 -14.15 -23.22 6.25
CA ASP A 105 -13.53 -23.77 7.45
C ASP A 105 -12.19 -24.45 7.16
N VAL A 106 -12.13 -25.24 6.08
CA VAL A 106 -10.89 -25.91 5.63
C VAL A 106 -9.84 -24.89 5.20
N LEU A 107 -10.26 -23.83 4.50
CA LEU A 107 -9.36 -22.76 4.08
C LEU A 107 -8.79 -21.97 5.27
N VAL A 108 -9.59 -21.77 6.33
CA VAL A 108 -9.14 -21.11 7.56
C VAL A 108 -8.14 -21.98 8.31
N GLU A 109 -8.40 -23.29 8.44
CA GLU A 109 -7.44 -24.23 9.05
C GLU A 109 -6.10 -24.27 8.31
N ASP A 110 -6.15 -24.29 6.97
CA ASP A 110 -4.96 -24.28 6.11
C ASP A 110 -4.18 -22.95 6.21
N LEU A 111 -4.89 -21.82 6.37
CA LEU A 111 -4.26 -20.52 6.59
C LEU A 111 -3.61 -20.41 7.99
N GLU A 112 -4.24 -20.99 9.02
CA GLU A 112 -3.69 -21.01 10.38
C GLU A 112 -2.46 -21.91 10.48
N ALA A 113 -2.46 -23.06 9.80
CA ALA A 113 -1.28 -23.91 9.71
C ALA A 113 -0.08 -23.17 9.08
N GLU A 114 -0.33 -22.37 8.04
CA GLU A 114 0.71 -21.53 7.44
C GLU A 114 1.15 -20.40 8.39
N ARG A 115 0.21 -19.77 9.11
CA ARG A 115 0.53 -18.74 10.11
C ARG A 115 1.46 -19.29 11.18
N LEU A 116 1.20 -20.50 11.68
CA LEU A 116 2.06 -21.18 12.63
C LEU A 116 3.42 -21.54 12.03
N ARG A 117 3.48 -21.97 10.77
CA ARG A 117 4.76 -22.25 10.09
C ARG A 117 5.62 -21.00 9.94
N VAL A 118 5.00 -19.87 9.60
CA VAL A 118 5.69 -18.62 9.26
C VAL A 118 6.04 -17.80 10.50
N PHE A 119 5.16 -17.79 11.50
CA PHE A 119 5.30 -16.95 12.70
C PHE A 119 5.41 -17.72 14.01
N GLY A 120 5.24 -19.04 14.01
CA GLY A 120 5.31 -19.87 15.23
C GLY A 120 6.72 -20.26 15.65
N GLY A 121 7.76 -19.66 15.06
CA GLY A 121 9.16 -19.87 15.45
C GLY A 121 9.56 -19.02 16.65
N ASP A 122 9.70 -19.71 17.79
CA ASP A 122 10.38 -19.40 19.04
C ASP A 122 9.86 -18.24 19.91
N ASP A 123 8.76 -18.51 20.64
CA ASP A 123 8.67 -18.10 22.05
C ASP A 123 9.67 -18.96 22.88
N GLU A 124 10.97 -18.64 22.79
CA GLU A 124 12.02 -18.97 23.78
C GLU A 124 12.95 -17.77 24.02
#